data_AF-A0A0D7WFM6-F1
#
_entry.id   AF-A0A0D7WFM6-F1
#
_cell.length_a   1.000
_cell.length_b   1.000
_cell.length_c   1.000
_cell.angle_alpha   90.00
_cell.angle_beta   90.00
_cell.angle_gamma   90.00
#
_symmetry.space_group_name_H-M   'P 1'
#
loop_
_entity.id
_entity.type
_entity.pdbx_description
1 polymer ?
#
loop_
_entity_poly.entity_id
_entity_poly.type
_entity_poly.pdbx_seq_one_letter_code
_entity_poly.pdbx_strand_id
1 'polypeptide(L)'
;MKLKTFIALFSILGFMACYSKQEPKKPENLISKEKMVDILIDSKLIGASSSVEKRIMKEHGIDITTFVYKKHNIDSTQFALSNNYYAFHVEEYKAIYEKVKDSLEALKEAFKKQEAAEWKNATKKEEDSIIAIQATKDSIAFSEKVDKSKTTLNKDSILSAKLKKDLRPNPDKVKLITPASSK
;
A
#
# COMPACT_ATOMS: atom_id res chain seq x y z
N MET A 1 -20.80 -17.07 55.62
CA MET A 1 -20.88 -15.62 55.31
C MET A 1 -20.35 -15.25 53.91
N LYS A 2 -19.36 -15.95 53.34
CA LYS A 2 -18.74 -15.57 52.04
C LYS A 2 -19.67 -15.69 50.82
N LEU A 3 -20.58 -16.67 50.77
CA LEU A 3 -21.50 -16.86 49.63
C LEU A 3 -22.50 -15.71 49.46
N LYS A 4 -23.00 -15.15 50.57
CA LYS A 4 -23.90 -13.98 50.55
C LYS A 4 -23.17 -12.74 50.04
N THR A 5 -21.90 -12.57 50.39
CA THR A 5 -21.04 -11.49 49.88
C THR A 5 -20.76 -11.64 48.39
N PHE A 6 -20.52 -12.86 47.90
CA PHE A 6 -20.35 -13.12 46.47
C PHE A 6 -21.64 -12.86 45.67
N ILE A 7 -22.80 -13.28 46.18
CA ILE A 7 -24.10 -13.01 45.54
C ILE A 7 -24.39 -11.51 45.50
N ALA A 8 -24.07 -10.78 46.58
CA ALA A 8 -24.22 -9.32 46.61
C ALA A 8 -23.28 -8.63 45.61
N LEU A 9 -22.02 -9.07 45.51
CA LEU A 9 -21.04 -8.55 44.53
C LEU A 9 -21.49 -8.80 43.09
N PHE A 10 -22.00 -10.00 42.79
CA PHE A 10 -22.48 -10.37 41.46
C PHE A 10 -23.75 -9.61 41.08
N SER A 11 -24.63 -9.35 42.05
CA SER A 11 -25.83 -8.53 41.87
C SER A 11 -25.46 -7.08 41.54
N ILE A 12 -24.55 -6.46 42.30
CA ILE A 12 -24.04 -5.09 42.04
C ILE A 12 -23.38 -5.00 40.65
N LEU A 13 -22.62 -6.03 40.25
CA LEU A 13 -22.00 -6.09 38.94
C LEU A 13 -23.03 -6.25 37.81
N GLY A 14 -24.12 -6.96 38.06
CA GLY A 14 -25.25 -7.12 37.13
C GLY A 14 -26.03 -5.82 36.89
N PHE A 15 -26.20 -4.98 37.91
CA PHE A 15 -26.85 -3.67 37.74
C PHE A 15 -26.02 -2.67 36.92
N MET A 16 -24.69 -2.76 36.95
CA MET A 16 -23.79 -1.93 36.12
C MET A 16 -23.79 -2.34 34.63
N ALA A 17 -24.23 -3.56 34.30
CA ALA A 17 -24.28 -4.06 32.92
C ALA A 17 -25.43 -3.45 32.10
N CYS A 18 -26.42 -2.84 32.76
CA CYS A 18 -27.54 -2.17 32.10
C CYS A 18 -27.21 -0.69 31.82
N TYR A 19 -26.12 -0.43 31.10
CA TYR A 19 -25.85 0.89 30.57
C TYR A 19 -26.72 1.07 29.31
N SER A 20 -27.74 1.92 29.42
CA SER A 20 -28.63 2.23 28.29
C SER A 20 -27.80 2.79 27.14
N LYS A 21 -27.97 2.25 25.93
CA LYS A 21 -27.36 2.80 24.71
C LYS A 21 -27.99 4.16 24.42
N GLN A 22 -27.43 5.22 24.99
CA GLN A 22 -27.81 6.58 24.61
C GLN A 22 -27.24 6.86 23.22
N GLU A 23 -28.12 7.27 22.31
CA GLU A 23 -27.71 7.71 20.99
C GLU A 23 -26.72 8.87 21.12
N PRO A 24 -25.52 8.77 20.54
CA PRO A 24 -24.57 9.86 20.55
C PRO A 24 -25.15 11.03 19.76
N LYS A 25 -25.14 12.23 20.36
CA LYS A 25 -25.52 13.45 19.65
C LYS A 25 -24.66 13.59 18.39
N LYS A 26 -25.28 13.98 17.28
CA LYS A 26 -24.58 14.26 16.04
C LYS A 26 -23.55 15.38 16.26
N PRO A 27 -22.24 15.12 16.06
CA PRO A 27 -21.21 16.14 16.21
C PRO A 27 -21.39 17.26 15.19
N GLU A 28 -21.17 18.51 15.60
CA GLU A 28 -21.22 19.68 14.69
C GLU A 28 -20.16 19.57 13.57
N ASN A 29 -19.01 19.01 13.91
CA ASN A 29 -17.88 18.76 13.01
C ASN A 29 -17.82 17.31 12.51
N LEU A 30 -18.97 16.67 12.28
CA LEU A 30 -19.04 15.29 11.78
C LEU A 30 -18.27 15.15 10.46
N ILE A 31 -17.32 14.21 10.42
CA ILE A 31 -16.58 13.84 9.21
C ILE A 31 -17.58 13.21 8.23
N SER A 32 -17.64 13.69 6.98
CA SER A 32 -18.52 13.10 5.96
C SER A 32 -18.20 11.63 5.69
N LYS A 33 -19.19 10.86 5.19
CA LYS A 33 -19.01 9.44 4.91
C LYS A 33 -17.86 9.20 3.93
N GLU A 34 -17.80 10.01 2.87
CA GLU A 34 -16.77 9.94 1.83
C GLU A 34 -15.39 10.21 2.43
N LYS A 35 -15.26 11.26 3.24
CA LYS A 35 -14.00 11.58 3.91
C LYS A 35 -13.60 10.49 4.91
N MET A 36 -14.57 9.90 5.62
CA MET A 36 -14.34 8.79 6.54
C MET A 36 -13.81 7.55 5.80
N VAL A 37 -14.32 7.26 4.60
CA VAL A 37 -13.77 6.18 3.74
C VAL A 37 -12.29 6.43 3.47
N ASP A 38 -11.91 7.63 3.02
CA ASP A 38 -10.52 7.95 2.70
C ASP A 38 -9.60 7.87 3.95
N ILE A 39 -10.08 8.36 5.10
CA ILE A 39 -9.36 8.28 6.38
C ILE A 39 -9.11 6.82 6.77
N LEU A 40 -10.13 5.96 6.67
CA LEU A 40 -10.04 4.55 7.04
C LEU A 40 -9.12 3.78 6.09
N ILE A 41 -9.14 4.08 4.79
CA ILE A 41 -8.20 3.50 3.81
C ILE A 41 -6.76 3.86 4.21
N ASP A 42 -6.47 5.14 4.44
CA ASP A 42 -5.13 5.58 4.81
C ASP A 42 -4.66 4.99 6.14
N SER A 43 -5.56 4.92 7.12
CA SER A 43 -5.31 4.29 8.42
C SER A 43 -4.96 2.80 8.25
N LYS A 44 -5.69 2.07 7.39
CA LYS A 44 -5.41 0.66 7.10
C LYS A 44 -4.07 0.47 6.38
N LEU A 45 -3.73 1.33 5.41
CA LEU A 45 -2.46 1.26 4.70
C LEU A 45 -1.25 1.47 5.63
N ILE A 46 -1.34 2.47 6.52
CA ILE A 46 -0.29 2.74 7.51
C ILE A 46 -0.22 1.63 8.56
N GLY A 47 -1.39 1.13 8.99
CA GLY A 47 -1.49 -0.01 9.90
C GLY A 47 -0.79 -1.25 9.34
N ALA A 48 -0.98 -1.53 8.05
CA ALA A 48 -0.40 -2.65 7.33
C ALA A 48 1.09 -2.47 6.98
N SER A 49 1.66 -1.27 7.13
CA SER A 49 3.08 -1.04 6.85
C SER A 49 3.96 -1.78 7.87
N SER A 50 5.05 -2.36 7.40
CA SER A 50 6.06 -3.04 8.19
C SER A 50 6.84 -2.07 9.09
N SER A 51 7.52 -2.62 10.09
CA SER A 51 8.40 -1.83 10.97
C SER A 51 9.53 -1.13 10.20
N VAL A 52 9.98 -1.69 9.08
CA VAL A 52 11.05 -1.09 8.26
C VAL A 52 10.52 0.14 7.52
N GLU A 53 9.36 0.02 6.85
CA GLU A 53 8.75 1.17 6.18
C GLU A 53 8.40 2.28 7.17
N LYS A 54 7.87 1.91 8.35
CA LYS A 54 7.58 2.86 9.43
C LYS A 54 8.85 3.57 9.91
N ARG A 55 10.00 2.88 10.00
CA ARG A 55 11.27 3.53 10.32
C ARG A 55 11.69 4.52 9.23
N ILE A 56 11.62 4.10 7.96
CA ILE A 56 11.94 4.96 6.81
C ILE A 56 11.06 6.22 6.81
N MET A 57 9.75 6.10 7.05
CA MET A 57 8.85 7.25 7.16
C MET A 57 9.32 8.24 8.24
N LYS A 58 9.70 7.75 9.43
CA LYS A 58 10.21 8.59 10.51
C LYS A 58 11.52 9.29 10.16
N GLU A 59 12.44 8.59 9.49
CA GLU A 59 13.71 9.17 9.00
C GLU A 59 13.47 10.32 8.01
N HIS A 60 12.38 10.27 7.25
CA HIS A 60 11.94 11.36 6.36
C HIS A 60 11.09 12.43 7.07
N GLY A 61 11.06 12.45 8.40
CA GLY A 61 10.32 13.43 9.20
C GLY A 61 8.80 13.21 9.25
N ILE A 62 8.32 12.04 8.82
CA ILE A 62 6.89 11.71 8.86
C ILE A 62 6.53 11.11 10.22
N ASP A 63 5.67 11.81 10.96
CA ASP A 63 5.08 11.30 12.19
C ASP A 63 3.86 10.43 11.88
N ILE A 64 4.07 9.11 11.94
CA ILE A 64 3.06 8.08 11.68
C ILE A 64 1.81 8.24 12.56
N THR A 65 1.97 8.68 13.81
CA THR A 65 0.87 8.75 14.78
C THR A 65 -0.12 9.85 14.43
N THR A 66 0.37 10.92 13.80
CA THR A 66 -0.43 12.09 13.41
C THR A 66 -0.64 12.22 11.91
N PHE A 67 0.01 11.39 11.10
CA PHE A 67 0.00 11.50 9.64
C PHE A 67 -1.40 11.48 9.05
N VAL A 68 -2.26 10.54 9.46
CA VAL A 68 -3.64 10.42 8.93
C VAL A 68 -4.44 11.68 9.26
N TYR A 69 -4.34 12.15 10.49
CA TYR A 69 -5.05 13.36 10.94
C TYR A 69 -4.60 14.60 10.16
N LYS A 70 -3.27 14.77 10.01
CA LYS A 70 -2.69 15.87 9.23
C LYS A 70 -3.08 15.81 7.76
N LYS A 71 -3.01 14.63 7.13
CA LYS A 71 -3.35 14.42 5.72
C LYS A 71 -4.81 14.82 5.42
N HIS A 72 -5.72 14.50 6.34
CA HIS A 72 -7.15 14.77 6.19
C HIS A 72 -7.61 16.08 6.81
N ASN A 73 -6.71 16.86 7.42
CA ASN A 73 -7.03 18.09 8.15
C ASN A 73 -8.17 17.87 9.16
N ILE A 74 -7.99 16.88 10.04
CA ILE A 74 -8.88 16.55 11.15
C ILE A 74 -8.06 16.43 12.43
N ASP A 75 -8.72 16.49 13.57
CA ASP A 75 -8.12 16.17 14.87
C ASP A 75 -8.59 14.80 15.40
N SER A 76 -7.90 14.30 16.43
CA SER A 76 -8.19 13.00 17.02
C SER A 76 -9.57 12.95 17.69
N THR A 77 -10.03 14.07 18.25
CA THR A 77 -11.33 14.20 18.92
C THR A 77 -12.46 14.18 17.90
N GLN A 78 -12.33 14.93 16.81
CA GLN A 78 -13.26 14.93 15.69
C GLN A 78 -13.42 13.52 15.11
N PHE A 79 -12.31 12.80 14.90
CA PHE A 79 -12.35 11.41 14.46
C PHE A 79 -13.07 10.52 15.48
N ALA A 80 -12.72 10.60 16.76
CA ALA A 80 -13.33 9.78 17.80
C ALA A 80 -14.86 10.00 17.91
N LEU A 81 -15.30 11.26 17.88
CA LEU A 81 -16.72 11.62 17.92
C LEU A 81 -17.47 11.15 16.66
N SER A 82 -16.90 11.35 15.48
CA SER A 82 -17.49 10.89 14.22
C SER A 82 -17.56 9.37 14.14
N ASN A 83 -16.50 8.69 14.58
CA ASN A 83 -16.45 7.24 14.64
C ASN A 83 -17.49 6.67 15.63
N ASN A 84 -17.67 7.30 16.78
CA ASN A 84 -18.71 6.92 17.75
C ASN A 84 -20.12 7.10 17.15
N TYR A 85 -20.37 8.25 16.50
CA TYR A 85 -21.63 8.49 15.80
C TYR A 85 -21.94 7.40 14.77
N TYR A 86 -20.99 7.07 13.89
CA TYR A 86 -21.19 6.01 12.90
C TYR A 86 -21.30 4.62 13.55
N ALA A 87 -20.53 4.32 14.60
CA ALA A 87 -20.62 3.04 15.31
C ALA A 87 -22.00 2.77 15.92
N PHE A 88 -22.75 3.82 16.29
CA PHE A 88 -24.15 3.70 16.69
C PHE A 88 -25.08 3.45 15.49
N HIS A 89 -24.82 4.10 14.35
CA HIS A 89 -25.59 3.99 13.10
C HIS A 89 -25.05 2.85 12.21
N VAL A 90 -25.35 1.61 12.60
CA VAL A 90 -24.77 0.39 12.02
C VAL A 90 -24.86 0.33 10.49
N GLU A 91 -26.03 0.63 9.90
CA GLU A 91 -26.20 0.58 8.44
C GLU A 91 -25.34 1.62 7.71
N GLU A 92 -25.22 2.83 8.26
CA GLU A 92 -24.36 3.86 7.69
C GLU A 92 -22.88 3.46 7.77
N TYR A 93 -22.47 2.86 8.89
CA TYR A 93 -21.09 2.46 9.08
C TYR A 93 -20.71 1.24 8.25
N LYS A 94 -21.65 0.31 8.09
CA LYS A 94 -21.52 -0.82 7.16
C LYS A 94 -21.26 -0.31 5.74
N ALA A 95 -22.05 0.65 5.26
CA ALA A 95 -21.87 1.23 3.93
C ALA A 95 -20.49 1.91 3.77
N ILE A 96 -19.99 2.58 4.83
CA ILE A 96 -18.62 3.13 4.84
C ILE A 96 -17.60 2.00 4.69
N TYR A 97 -17.68 0.94 5.48
CA TYR A 97 -16.72 -0.17 5.42
C TYR A 97 -16.79 -0.98 4.12
N GLU A 98 -17.97 -1.13 3.52
CA GLU A 98 -18.12 -1.74 2.19
C GLU A 98 -17.35 -0.93 1.15
N LYS A 99 -17.54 0.41 1.11
CA LYS A 99 -16.76 1.28 0.22
C LYS A 99 -15.25 1.20 0.47
N VAL A 100 -14.83 1.12 1.73
CA VAL A 100 -13.41 0.94 2.08
C VAL A 100 -12.88 -0.38 1.51
N LYS A 101 -13.62 -1.47 1.67
CA LYS A 101 -13.26 -2.80 1.15
C LYS A 101 -13.14 -2.76 -0.37
N ASP A 102 -14.16 -2.25 -1.05
CA ASP A 102 -14.20 -2.17 -2.52
C ASP A 102 -13.03 -1.35 -3.08
N SER A 103 -12.72 -0.22 -2.42
CA SER A 103 -11.61 0.66 -2.81
C SER A 103 -10.25 -0.04 -2.64
N LEU A 104 -10.05 -0.77 -1.54
CA LEU A 104 -8.82 -1.53 -1.30
C LEU A 104 -8.67 -2.71 -2.26
N GLU A 105 -9.77 -3.38 -2.62
CA GLU A 105 -9.77 -4.46 -3.60
C GLU A 105 -9.44 -3.94 -5.01
N ALA A 106 -10.06 -2.83 -5.41
CA ALA A 106 -9.72 -2.16 -6.66
C ALA A 106 -8.24 -1.73 -6.72
N LEU A 107 -7.71 -1.20 -5.61
CA LEU A 107 -6.31 -0.80 -5.51
C LEU A 107 -5.38 -2.02 -5.64
N LYS A 108 -5.71 -3.14 -4.99
CA LYS A 108 -4.95 -4.40 -5.09
C LYS A 108 -4.92 -4.92 -6.53
N GLU A 109 -6.05 -4.93 -7.22
CA GLU A 109 -6.12 -5.39 -8.61
C GLU A 109 -5.39 -4.45 -9.57
N ALA A 110 -5.40 -3.14 -9.31
CA ALA A 110 -4.59 -2.18 -10.05
C ALA A 110 -3.08 -2.46 -9.92
N PHE A 111 -2.60 -2.72 -8.70
CA PHE A 111 -1.19 -3.07 -8.46
C PHE A 111 -0.78 -4.37 -9.14
N LYS A 112 -1.61 -5.42 -9.07
CA LYS A 112 -1.34 -6.68 -9.79
C LYS A 112 -1.25 -6.50 -11.31
N LYS A 113 -2.15 -5.71 -11.89
CA LYS A 113 -2.14 -5.41 -13.33
C LYS A 113 -0.88 -4.64 -13.72
N GLN A 114 -0.45 -3.70 -12.88
CA GLN A 114 0.78 -2.96 -13.10
C GLN A 114 2.00 -3.88 -13.05
N GLU A 115 2.12 -4.73 -12.04
CA GLU A 115 3.21 -5.70 -11.90
C GLU A 115 3.26 -6.68 -13.09
N ALA A 116 2.10 -7.19 -13.53
CA ALA A 116 2.02 -8.05 -14.70
C ALA A 116 2.42 -7.34 -16.01
N ALA A 117 2.09 -6.05 -16.14
CA ALA A 117 2.51 -5.24 -17.29
C ALA A 117 4.02 -4.98 -17.27
N GLU A 118 4.59 -4.69 -16.10
CA GLU A 118 6.03 -4.51 -15.91
C GLU A 118 6.79 -5.80 -16.23
N TRP A 119 6.31 -6.95 -15.77
CA TRP A 119 6.88 -8.27 -16.11
C TRP A 119 6.87 -8.54 -17.61
N LYS A 120 5.72 -8.36 -18.28
CA LYS A 120 5.60 -8.55 -19.74
C LYS A 120 6.51 -7.63 -20.53
N ASN A 121 6.71 -6.40 -20.07
CA ASN A 121 7.60 -5.44 -20.71
C ASN A 121 9.07 -5.80 -20.47
N ALA A 122 9.41 -6.35 -19.31
CA ALA A 122 10.76 -6.84 -19.02
C ALA A 122 11.11 -8.05 -19.89
N THR A 123 10.22 -9.04 -20.01
CA THR A 123 10.47 -10.24 -20.82
C THR A 123 10.60 -9.91 -22.31
N LYS A 124 9.72 -9.05 -22.85
CA LYS A 124 9.82 -8.60 -24.25
C LYS A 124 11.15 -7.91 -24.55
N LYS A 125 11.61 -7.03 -23.64
CA LYS A 125 12.90 -6.36 -23.81
C LYS A 125 14.08 -7.33 -23.79
N GLU A 126 14.00 -8.37 -22.97
CA GLU A 126 15.01 -9.42 -22.92
C GLU A 126 15.01 -10.26 -24.21
N GLU A 127 13.83 -10.64 -24.71
CA GLU A 127 13.66 -11.33 -26.00
C GLU A 127 14.21 -10.49 -27.17
N ASP A 128 13.83 -9.22 -27.26
CA ASP A 128 14.30 -8.29 -28.30
C ASP A 128 15.83 -8.13 -28.26
N SER A 129 16.41 -8.08 -27.04
CA SER A 129 17.86 -8.00 -26.85
C SER A 129 18.57 -9.29 -27.30
N ILE A 130 17.99 -10.47 -27.03
CA ILE A 130 18.54 -11.76 -27.48
C ILE A 130 18.47 -11.86 -29.01
N ILE A 131 17.35 -11.48 -29.62
CA ILE A 131 17.17 -11.49 -31.08
C ILE A 131 18.17 -10.55 -31.75
N ALA A 132 18.38 -9.35 -31.21
CA ALA A 132 19.37 -8.41 -31.74
C ALA A 132 20.80 -8.98 -31.69
N ILE A 133 21.17 -9.66 -30.60
CA ILE A 133 22.49 -10.32 -30.46
C ILE A 133 22.63 -11.51 -31.43
N GLN A 134 21.57 -12.27 -31.66
CA GLN A 134 21.58 -13.37 -32.63
C GLN A 134 21.71 -12.86 -34.07
N ALA A 135 20.98 -11.79 -34.42
CA ALA A 135 21.04 -11.17 -35.74
C ALA A 135 22.43 -10.58 -36.06
N THR A 136 23.12 -9.99 -35.07
CA THR A 136 24.51 -9.55 -35.27
C THR A 136 25.46 -10.73 -35.44
N LYS A 137 25.26 -11.83 -34.69
CA LYS A 137 26.09 -13.04 -34.83
C LYS A 137 25.94 -13.70 -36.20
N ASP A 138 24.74 -13.76 -36.76
CA ASP A 138 24.51 -14.30 -38.11
C ASP A 138 25.09 -13.40 -39.19
N SER A 139 25.06 -12.08 -38.98
CA SER A 139 25.73 -11.10 -39.85
C SER A 139 27.26 -11.23 -39.79
N ILE A 140 27.82 -11.56 -38.62
CA ILE A 140 29.26 -11.82 -38.45
C ILE A 140 29.65 -13.19 -39.02
N ALA A 141 28.82 -14.22 -38.88
CA ALA A 141 29.03 -15.54 -39.47
C ALA A 141 28.99 -15.52 -41.01
N PHE A 142 28.22 -14.59 -41.60
CA PHE A 142 28.26 -14.31 -43.04
C PHE A 142 29.58 -13.64 -43.45
N SER A 143 30.12 -12.73 -42.61
CA SER A 143 31.43 -12.10 -42.83
C SER A 143 32.61 -13.05 -42.63
N GLU A 144 32.51 -14.05 -41.74
CA GLU A 144 33.59 -15.00 -41.45
C GLU A 144 33.79 -16.04 -42.57
N LYS A 145 32.80 -16.23 -43.47
CA LYS A 145 32.98 -17.01 -44.70
C LYS A 145 33.68 -16.25 -45.83
N VAL A 146 33.84 -14.93 -45.73
CA VAL A 146 34.40 -14.09 -46.80
C VAL A 146 35.89 -13.82 -46.61
N ASP A 147 36.46 -13.95 -45.41
CA ASP A 147 37.88 -13.62 -45.21
C ASP A 147 38.68 -14.72 -44.52
N LYS A 148 39.07 -15.74 -45.30
CA LYS A 148 40.26 -16.55 -44.98
C LYS A 148 41.53 -15.73 -45.28
N SER A 149 41.76 -14.63 -44.58
CA SER A 149 43.07 -13.99 -44.57
C SER A 149 43.26 -13.11 -43.34
N LYS A 150 43.96 -13.69 -42.34
CA LYS A 150 44.82 -13.02 -41.35
C LYS A 150 44.25 -11.78 -40.65
N THR A 151 44.06 -11.85 -39.32
CA THR A 151 44.93 -11.19 -38.32
C THR A 151 44.38 -11.44 -36.91
N THR A 152 45.26 -11.85 -36.01
CA THR A 152 45.03 -12.04 -34.58
C THR A 152 44.70 -10.72 -33.87
N LEU A 153 43.56 -10.66 -33.17
CA LEU A 153 43.32 -9.61 -32.17
C LEU A 153 42.88 -10.23 -30.84
N ASN A 154 43.54 -9.73 -29.81
CA ASN A 154 43.67 -10.21 -28.44
C ASN A 154 42.33 -10.16 -27.68
N LYS A 155 41.93 -11.28 -27.07
CA LYS A 155 40.75 -11.40 -26.20
C LYS A 155 41.21 -11.27 -24.76
N ASP A 156 41.22 -10.07 -24.16
CA ASP A 156 41.40 -9.95 -22.69
C ASP A 156 40.92 -8.62 -22.06
N SER A 157 39.94 -7.87 -22.62
CA SER A 157 39.61 -6.57 -21.98
C SER A 157 38.15 -6.14 -21.83
N ILE A 158 37.13 -6.93 -22.16
CA ILE A 158 35.74 -6.46 -22.00
C ILE A 158 34.80 -7.56 -21.51
N LEU A 159 35.04 -8.12 -20.33
CA LEU A 159 34.00 -8.90 -19.63
C LEU A 159 34.20 -8.99 -18.11
N SER A 160 34.32 -7.85 -17.42
CA SER A 160 34.31 -7.86 -15.94
C SER A 160 33.99 -6.51 -15.29
N ALA A 161 33.07 -5.71 -15.85
CA ALA A 161 32.75 -4.40 -15.24
C ALA A 161 31.26 -3.98 -15.20
N LYS A 162 30.29 -4.88 -15.42
CA LYS A 162 28.87 -4.45 -15.38
C LYS A 162 27.85 -5.50 -14.95
N LEU A 163 28.13 -6.18 -13.85
CA LEU A 163 27.16 -7.07 -13.19
C LEU A 163 26.96 -6.72 -11.71
N LYS A 164 26.69 -5.44 -11.39
CA LYS A 164 26.19 -5.05 -10.05
C LYS A 164 25.59 -3.64 -10.00
N LYS A 165 24.47 -3.40 -10.67
CA LYS A 165 23.52 -2.33 -10.33
C LYS A 165 22.21 -2.63 -11.05
N ASP A 166 21.09 -2.24 -10.48
CA ASP A 166 19.73 -2.30 -11.08
C ASP A 166 18.79 -3.42 -10.60
N LEU A 167 18.96 -3.86 -9.34
CA LEU A 167 17.86 -4.44 -8.54
C LEU A 167 17.51 -3.51 -7.36
N ARG A 168 17.25 -2.24 -7.65
CA ARG A 168 16.57 -1.32 -6.74
C ARG A 168 15.59 -0.47 -7.55
N PRO A 169 14.29 -0.42 -7.20
CA PRO A 169 13.36 0.49 -7.86
C PRO A 169 13.79 1.95 -7.61
N ASN A 170 13.71 2.73 -8.69
CA ASN A 170 14.04 4.16 -8.71
C ASN A 170 13.05 4.96 -7.85
N PRO A 171 13.51 5.74 -6.84
CA PRO A 171 12.64 6.52 -5.96
C PRO A 171 11.83 7.62 -6.67
N ASP A 172 12.22 8.03 -7.88
CA ASP A 172 11.61 9.18 -8.57
C ASP A 172 10.37 8.82 -9.42
N LYS A 173 9.86 7.58 -9.33
CA LYS A 173 8.65 7.13 -10.05
C LYS A 173 7.54 6.60 -9.14
N VAL A 174 7.43 7.06 -7.89
CA VAL A 174 6.24 6.82 -7.08
C VAL A 174 5.18 7.86 -7.42
N LYS A 175 4.31 7.55 -8.38
CA LYS A 175 3.13 8.37 -8.66
C LYS A 175 2.22 8.32 -7.42
N LEU A 176 1.92 9.49 -6.85
CA LEU A 176 1.06 9.64 -5.68
C LEU A 176 -0.28 8.92 -5.89
N ILE A 177 -0.65 8.06 -4.95
CA ILE A 177 -1.88 7.26 -5.01
C ILE A 177 -3.06 8.20 -4.68
N THR A 178 -3.86 8.54 -5.68
CA THR A 178 -5.18 9.16 -5.50
C THR A 178 -6.24 8.07 -5.34
N PRO A 179 -7.10 8.13 -4.31
CA PRO A 179 -8.18 7.15 -4.13
C PRO A 179 -9.16 7.19 -5.30
N ALA A 180 -9.80 6.04 -5.54
CA ALA A 180 -10.77 5.82 -6.62
C ALA A 180 -12.03 6.72 -6.51
N SER A 181 -12.21 7.42 -5.38
CA SER A 181 -13.25 8.43 -5.16
C SER A 181 -13.13 9.68 -6.07
N SER A 182 -12.06 9.79 -6.85
CA SER A 182 -11.83 10.89 -7.81
C SER A 182 -12.34 10.62 -9.24
N LYS A 183 -13.23 9.66 -9.43
CA LYS A 183 -13.91 9.41 -10.72
C LYS A 183 -15.41 9.30 -10.57
#